data_AF-A0A816I0S2-F1
#
_entry.id   AF-A0A816I0S2-F1
#
_cell.length_a   1.000
_cell.length_b   1.000
_cell.length_c   1.000
_cell.angle_alpha   90.00
_cell.angle_beta   90.00
_cell.angle_gamma   90.00
#
_symmetry.space_group_name_H-M   'P 1'
#
loop_
_entity.id
_entity.type
_entity.pdbx_description
1 polymer ?
#
loop_
_entity_poly.entity_id
_entity_poly.type
_entity_poly.pdbx_seq_one_letter_code
_entity_poly.pdbx_strand_id
1 'polypeptide(L)'
;MDERPWEALRMMYDLFCQADLVCHINNALSSYICQTGEKILKEEGSSLTEFKAHVDKICFTYFSEDPLLEKTAQKCFEGLGMSVVPTEEMLELGSSGPFPTSHWCF
;
A
#
# COMPACT_ATOMS: atom_id res chain seq x y z
N MET A 1 0.82 3.49 -24.47
CA MET A 1 -0.27 2.75 -23.81
C MET A 1 -1.50 3.63 -23.85
N ASP A 2 -2.69 3.06 -23.93
CA ASP A 2 -3.94 3.82 -23.89
C ASP A 2 -4.16 4.33 -22.45
N GLU A 3 -4.05 5.64 -22.22
CA GLU A 3 -4.07 6.26 -20.87
C GLU A 3 -5.49 6.42 -20.31
N ARG A 4 -6.50 6.27 -21.16
CA ARG A 4 -7.92 6.49 -20.85
C ARG A 4 -8.47 5.69 -19.65
N PRO A 5 -8.11 4.40 -19.44
CA PRO A 5 -8.60 3.64 -18.29
C PRO A 5 -8.08 4.20 -16.96
N TRP A 6 -6.90 4.82 -16.98
CA TRP A 6 -6.19 5.28 -15.81
C TRP A 6 -6.65 6.66 -15.34
N GLU A 7 -6.95 7.56 -16.27
CA GLU A 7 -7.61 8.84 -15.97
C GLU A 7 -9.00 8.60 -15.35
N ALA A 8 -9.74 7.62 -15.86
CA ALA A 8 -11.03 7.24 -15.31
C ALA A 8 -10.92 6.72 -13.86
N LEU A 9 -9.86 5.98 -13.54
CA LEU A 9 -9.62 5.47 -12.19
C LEU A 9 -9.36 6.61 -11.19
N ARG A 10 -8.55 7.60 -11.58
CA ARG A 10 -8.29 8.79 -10.76
C ARG A 10 -9.57 9.61 -10.54
N MET A 11 -10.34 9.87 -11.61
CA MET A 11 -11.61 10.59 -11.50
C MET A 11 -12.61 9.85 -10.59
N MET A 12 -12.67 8.52 -10.68
CA MET A 12 -13.51 7.71 -9.79
C MET A 12 -13.09 7.87 -8.33
N TYR A 13 -11.78 7.82 -8.05
CA TYR A 13 -11.26 8.04 -6.70
C TYR A 13 -11.62 9.43 -6.16
N ASP A 14 -11.40 10.48 -6.94
CA ASP A 14 -11.73 11.85 -6.55
C ASP A 14 -13.23 12.03 -6.23
N LEU A 15 -14.11 11.41 -7.02
CA LEU A 15 -15.56 11.44 -6.80
C LEU A 15 -15.96 10.68 -5.52
N PHE A 16 -15.36 9.52 -5.28
CA PHE A 16 -15.65 8.71 -4.10
C PHE A 16 -15.11 9.36 -2.84
N CYS A 17 -13.97 10.06 -2.91
CA CYS A 17 -13.45 10.87 -1.82
C CYS A 17 -14.42 12.02 -1.46
N GLN A 18 -14.90 12.76 -2.47
CA GLN A 18 -15.89 13.82 -2.27
C GLN A 18 -17.21 13.32 -1.67
N ALA A 19 -17.59 12.08 -1.96
CA ALA A 19 -18.83 11.46 -1.48
C ALA A 19 -18.68 10.68 -0.16
N ASP A 20 -17.49 10.64 0.45
CA ASP A 20 -17.17 9.81 1.62
C ASP A 20 -17.44 8.30 1.39
N LEU A 21 -17.11 7.83 0.18
CA LEU A 21 -17.33 6.46 -0.30
C LEU A 21 -16.02 5.69 -0.53
N VAL A 22 -14.88 6.20 -0.08
CA VAL A 22 -13.55 5.57 -0.26
C VAL A 22 -13.50 4.13 0.24
N CYS A 23 -14.33 3.78 1.23
CA CYS A 23 -14.48 2.41 1.73
C CYS A 23 -14.85 1.40 0.63
N HIS A 24 -15.61 1.80 -0.39
CA HIS A 24 -15.96 0.93 -1.51
C HIS A 24 -14.75 0.64 -2.41
N ILE A 25 -13.91 1.65 -2.67
CA ILE A 25 -12.65 1.47 -3.39
C ILE A 25 -11.72 0.57 -2.59
N ASN A 26 -11.63 0.79 -1.27
CA ASN A 26 -10.82 -0.02 -0.37
C ASN A 26 -11.22 -1.51 -0.40
N ASN A 27 -12.53 -1.79 -0.34
CA ASN A 27 -13.05 -3.15 -0.40
C ASN A 27 -12.78 -3.80 -1.78
N ALA A 28 -12.95 -3.04 -2.86
CA ALA A 28 -12.67 -3.52 -4.21
C ALA A 28 -11.18 -3.83 -4.41
N LEU A 29 -10.30 -2.95 -3.92
CA LEU A 29 -8.85 -3.14 -3.96
C LEU A 29 -8.43 -4.38 -3.16
N SER A 30 -8.94 -4.53 -1.94
CA SER A 30 -8.65 -5.70 -1.10
C SER A 30 -9.09 -7.00 -1.80
N SER A 31 -10.31 -7.04 -2.32
CA SER A 31 -10.82 -8.20 -3.06
C SER A 31 -9.99 -8.51 -4.30
N TYR A 32 -9.58 -7.48 -5.05
CA TYR A 32 -8.74 -7.64 -6.23
C TYR A 32 -7.37 -8.24 -5.88
N ILE A 33 -6.70 -7.73 -4.85
CA ILE A 33 -5.38 -8.21 -4.43
C ILE A 33 -5.46 -9.65 -3.95
N CYS A 34 -6.40 -9.98 -3.05
CA CYS A 34 -6.51 -11.33 -2.52
C CYS A 34 -6.82 -12.35 -3.64
N GLN A 35 -7.83 -12.08 -4.49
CA GLN A 35 -8.22 -13.02 -5.53
C GLN A 35 -7.13 -13.21 -6.60
N THR A 36 -6.52 -12.11 -7.05
CA THR A 36 -5.45 -12.16 -8.06
C THR A 36 -4.18 -12.79 -7.48
N GLY A 37 -3.83 -12.44 -6.24
CA GLY A 37 -2.68 -13.00 -5.53
C GLY A 37 -2.82 -14.50 -5.29
N GLU A 38 -3.98 -14.97 -4.85
CA GLU A 38 -4.25 -16.42 -4.70
C GLU A 38 -4.15 -17.17 -6.03
N LYS A 39 -4.57 -16.53 -7.14
CA LYS A 39 -4.43 -17.11 -8.47
C LYS A 39 -2.96 -17.20 -8.87
N ILE A 40 -2.18 -16.14 -8.66
CA ILE A 40 -0.74 -16.10 -8.93
C ILE A 40 0.00 -17.19 -8.14
N LEU A 41 -0.34 -17.38 -6.88
CA LEU A 41 0.27 -18.43 -6.04
C LEU A 41 0.02 -19.85 -6.57
N LYS A 42 -1.01 -20.06 -7.40
CA LYS A 42 -1.35 -21.35 -8.00
C LYS A 42 -0.77 -21.52 -9.42
N GLU A 43 -0.31 -20.45 -10.05
CA GLU A 43 0.20 -20.46 -11.43
C GLU A 43 1.74 -20.48 -11.44
N GLU A 44 2.32 -21.52 -12.04
CA GLU A 44 3.78 -21.62 -12.21
C GLU A 44 4.28 -20.48 -13.12
N GLY A 45 5.35 -19.80 -12.69
CA GLY A 45 5.99 -18.72 -13.46
C GLY A 45 5.41 -17.32 -13.26
N SER A 46 4.38 -17.16 -12.43
CA SER A 46 3.85 -15.83 -12.06
C SER A 46 4.51 -15.32 -10.76
N SER A 47 4.78 -14.01 -10.69
CA SER A 47 5.50 -13.41 -9.56
C SER A 47 4.59 -12.52 -8.71
N LEU A 48 4.44 -12.89 -7.44
CA LEU A 48 3.70 -12.08 -6.46
C LEU A 48 4.37 -10.72 -6.24
N THR A 49 5.70 -10.65 -6.38
CA THR A 49 6.48 -9.40 -6.27
C THR A 49 6.18 -8.44 -7.42
N GLU A 50 6.07 -8.94 -8.66
CA GLU A 50 5.70 -8.10 -9.81
C GLU A 50 4.26 -7.58 -9.68
N PHE A 51 3.36 -8.44 -9.19
CA PHE A 51 2.01 -8.02 -8.89
C PHE A 51 1.95 -6.95 -7.80
N LYS A 52 2.73 -7.09 -6.72
CA LYS A 52 2.84 -6.06 -5.70
C LYS A 52 3.32 -4.73 -6.27
N ALA A 53 4.42 -4.74 -7.04
CA ALA A 53 4.94 -3.52 -7.66
C ALA A 53 3.91 -2.83 -8.57
N HIS A 54 3.08 -3.62 -9.27
CA HIS A 54 1.98 -3.08 -10.07
C HIS A 54 0.89 -2.43 -9.21
N VAL A 55 0.50 -3.06 -8.10
CA VAL A 55 -0.50 -2.50 -7.17
C VAL A 55 0.03 -1.25 -6.46
N ASP A 56 1.28 -1.25 -6.02
CA ASP A 56 1.93 -0.09 -5.41
C ASP A 56 1.90 1.10 -6.39
N LYS A 57 2.21 0.85 -7.67
CA LYS A 57 2.14 1.87 -8.72
C LYS A 57 0.72 2.42 -8.89
N ILE A 58 -0.30 1.58 -8.82
CA ILE A 58 -1.71 2.02 -8.89
C ILE A 58 -2.03 2.95 -7.72
N CYS A 59 -1.68 2.55 -6.49
CA CYS A 59 -1.95 3.33 -5.29
C CYS A 59 -1.27 4.70 -5.34
N PHE A 60 0.03 4.72 -5.69
CA PHE A 60 0.80 5.94 -5.85
C PHE A 60 0.25 6.87 -6.94
N THR A 61 -0.03 6.32 -8.12
CA THR A 61 -0.33 7.15 -9.30
C THR A 61 -1.79 7.63 -9.33
N TYR A 62 -2.74 6.80 -8.88
CA TYR A 62 -4.17 7.02 -9.15
C TYR A 62 -5.02 7.25 -7.91
N PHE A 63 -4.52 6.84 -6.74
CA PHE A 63 -5.24 7.05 -5.48
C PHE A 63 -4.57 8.10 -4.59
N SER A 64 -3.66 8.90 -5.16
CA SER A 64 -3.00 10.00 -4.46
C SER A 64 -2.33 9.58 -3.15
N GLU A 65 -1.73 8.38 -3.12
CA GLU A 65 -1.04 7.85 -1.94
C GLU A 65 -1.97 7.79 -0.72
N ASP A 66 -3.24 7.42 -0.94
CA ASP A 66 -4.22 7.30 0.13
C ASP A 66 -3.73 6.30 1.20
N PRO A 67 -3.52 6.76 2.45
CA PRO A 67 -2.94 5.92 3.50
C PRO A 67 -3.82 4.72 3.88
N LEU A 68 -5.14 4.82 3.71
CA LEU A 68 -6.06 3.71 3.96
C LEU A 68 -5.88 2.63 2.89
N LEU A 69 -5.80 3.02 1.61
CA LEU A 69 -5.64 2.09 0.50
C LEU A 69 -4.26 1.42 0.51
N GLU A 70 -3.19 2.17 0.82
CA GLU A 70 -1.85 1.61 0.96
C GLU A 70 -1.78 0.58 2.09
N LYS A 71 -2.32 0.91 3.26
CA LYS A 71 -2.37 0.00 4.40
C LYS A 71 -3.18 -1.26 4.09
N THR A 72 -4.27 -1.13 3.33
CA THR A 72 -5.05 -2.28 2.87
C THR A 72 -4.26 -3.15 1.91
N ALA A 73 -3.58 -2.55 0.94
CA ALA A 73 -2.73 -3.29 0.01
C ALA A 73 -1.63 -4.05 0.76
N GLN A 74 -0.92 -3.38 1.67
CA GLN A 74 0.09 -3.99 2.53
C GLN A 74 -0.45 -5.22 3.27
N LYS A 75 -1.57 -5.07 3.99
CA LYS A 75 -2.19 -6.18 4.74
C LYS A 75 -2.60 -7.34 3.84
N CYS A 76 -3.11 -7.07 2.64
CA CYS A 76 -3.46 -8.11 1.69
C CYS A 76 -2.22 -8.89 1.23
N PHE A 77 -1.11 -8.22 0.92
CA PHE A 77 0.13 -8.88 0.53
C PHE A 77 0.79 -9.64 1.69
N GLU A 78 0.73 -9.11 2.92
CA GLU A 78 1.12 -9.84 4.14
C GLU A 78 0.30 -11.14 4.29
N GLY A 79 -1.01 -11.07 4.08
CA GLY A 79 -1.90 -12.23 4.10
C GLY A 79 -1.60 -13.28 3.01
N LEU A 80 -1.01 -12.84 1.90
CA LEU A 80 -0.53 -13.70 0.81
C LEU A 80 0.88 -14.26 1.07
N GLY A 81 1.48 -13.97 2.23
CA GLY A 81 2.78 -14.50 2.65
C GLY A 81 3.98 -13.63 2.26
N MET A 82 3.77 -12.40 1.78
CA MET A 82 4.88 -11.46 1.59
C MET A 82 5.30 -10.87 2.93
N SER A 83 6.57 -11.03 3.30
CA SER A 83 7.15 -10.29 4.42
C SER A 83 7.36 -8.83 4.00
N VAL A 84 6.43 -7.95 4.36
CA VAL A 84 6.60 -6.51 4.15
C VAL A 84 7.45 -5.97 5.30
N VAL A 85 8.72 -5.68 5.02
CA VAL A 85 9.54 -4.90 5.94
C VAL A 85 9.00 -3.47 5.88
N PRO A 86 8.65 -2.83 7.00
CA PRO A 86 8.18 -1.45 6.98
C PRO A 86 9.26 -0.58 6.34
N THR A 87 8.93 0.16 5.29
CA THR A 87 9.81 1.19 4.74
C THR A 87 10.03 2.21 5.86
N GLU A 88 11.27 2.37 6.30
CA GLU A 88 11.68 3.09 7.52
C GLU A 88 11.32 4.60 7.55
N GLU A 89 10.63 5.12 6.54
CA GLU A 89 10.30 6.56 6.42
C GLU A 89 9.17 7.02 7.37
N MET A 90 8.47 6.13 8.07
CA MET A 90 7.45 6.49 9.07
C MET A 90 7.97 6.52 10.53
N LEU A 91 9.23 6.16 10.80
CA LEU A 91 9.77 6.11 12.18
C LEU A 91 10.48 7.40 12.64
N GLU A 92 10.76 8.35 11.74
CA GLU A 92 11.54 9.56 12.03
C GLU A 92 10.67 10.80 12.36
N LEU A 93 9.59 10.68 13.14
CA LEU A 93 8.87 11.84 13.70
C LEU A 93 8.60 11.76 15.21
N GLY A 94 9.33 10.91 15.92
CA GLY A 94 9.12 10.75 17.35
C GLY A 94 10.33 10.27 18.11
N SER A 95 11.42 11.04 18.15
CA SER A 95 12.35 11.11 19.30
C SER A 95 13.46 12.12 19.05
N SER A 96 13.28 13.35 19.55
CA SER A 96 14.41 14.25 19.85
C SER A 96 14.25 14.75 21.27
N GLY A 97 14.53 13.87 22.22
CA GLY A 97 14.91 14.25 23.58
C GLY A 97 16.37 13.83 23.77
N PRO A 98 17.32 14.75 23.98
CA PRO A 98 18.68 14.34 24.28
C PRO A 98 18.75 13.89 25.74
N PHE A 99 19.01 12.59 25.96
CA PHE A 99 19.62 12.13 27.21
C PHE A 99 21.13 12.34 27.08
N PRO A 100 21.79 13.15 27.93
CA PRO A 100 23.22 13.13 28.03
C PRO A 100 23.67 11.93 28.88
N THR A 101 24.66 11.27 28.32
CA THR A 101 25.41 10.11 28.78
C THR A 101 26.06 10.26 30.16
N SER A 102 25.99 9.16 30.88
CA SER A 102 26.89 8.63 31.91
C SER A 102 28.20 9.39 32.18
N HIS A 103 28.42 9.74 33.45
CA HIS A 103 29.75 9.79 34.02
C HIS A 103 29.73 9.15 35.41
N TRP A 104 30.19 7.90 35.48
CA TRP A 104 30.66 7.28 36.72
C TRP A 104 32.15 7.59 36.83
N CYS A 105 32.55 8.33 37.85
CA CYS A 105 33.92 8.35 38.37
C CYS A 105 33.82 8.45 39.90
N PHE A 106 34.62 7.62 40.57
CA PHE A 106 34.77 7.47 42.02
C PHE A 106 35.13 8.77 42.75
#